data_AF-A0A382BH39-F1
#
_entry.id   AF-A0A382BH39-F1
#
_cell.length_a   1.000
_cell.length_b   1.000
_cell.length_c   1.000
_cell.angle_alpha   90.00
_cell.angle_beta   90.00
_cell.angle_gamma   90.00
#
_symmetry.space_group_name_H-M   'P 1'
#
loop_
_entity.id
_entity.type
_entity.pdbx_description
1 polymer ?
#
loop_
_entity_poly.entity_id
_entity_poly.type
_entity_poly.pdbx_seq_one_letter_code
_entity_poly.pdbx_strand_id
1 'polypeptide(L)'
;MSTWYRKIQEDLGELVNCISAYEAILDEARVECGMKGNLEKLSREMPGIVEHRFNQLQEIEAILEHLNIELRKKRSFVFRKFTEHYNKALSSRDAEKYVDGEDDIADFQHLINEFALLRNRFHGLIKALDAKQFQINNIVKLRVAGLEDIGL
;
A
#
# COMPACT_ATOMS: atom_id res chain seq x y z
N MET A 1 12.04 4.08 13.17
CA MET A 1 11.57 5.17 12.27
C MET A 1 11.69 4.64 10.86
N SER A 2 10.58 4.63 10.13
CA SER A 2 10.51 3.97 8.82
C SER A 2 11.47 4.65 7.82
N THR A 3 12.22 3.83 7.09
CA THR A 3 13.39 4.29 6.33
C THR A 3 12.99 4.88 4.99
N TRP A 4 11.91 4.40 4.38
CA TRP A 4 11.44 4.88 3.08
C TRP A 4 10.61 6.14 3.19
N TYR A 5 9.75 6.25 4.21
CA TYR A 5 8.94 7.45 4.42
C TYR A 5 9.80 8.73 4.48
N ARG A 6 10.88 8.71 5.28
CA ARG A 6 11.79 9.85 5.39
C ARG A 6 12.49 10.18 4.08
N LYS A 7 13.00 9.15 3.39
CA LYS A 7 13.67 9.32 2.10
C LYS A 7 12.75 9.98 1.07
N ILE A 8 11.50 9.54 1.00
CA ILE A 8 10.52 10.07 0.03
C ILE A 8 10.09 11.49 0.41
N GLN A 9 9.98 11.78 1.71
CA GLN A 9 9.68 13.13 2.18
C GLN A 9 10.80 14.13 1.82
N GLU A 10 12.04 13.68 1.78
CA GLU A 10 13.21 14.47 1.37
C GLU A 10 13.35 14.55 -0.15
N ASP A 11 13.12 13.44 -0.86
CA ASP A 11 13.23 13.33 -2.32
C ASP A 11 12.16 12.38 -2.90
N LEU A 12 11.22 12.97 -3.66
CA LEU A 12 10.19 12.21 -4.38
C LEU A 12 10.78 11.33 -5.49
N GLY A 13 12.00 11.59 -5.97
CA GLY A 13 12.71 10.77 -6.96
C GLY A 13 12.99 9.35 -6.46
N GLU A 14 13.07 9.15 -5.14
CA GLU A 14 13.26 7.83 -4.52
C GLU A 14 12.01 6.94 -4.58
N LEU A 15 10.87 7.44 -5.06
CA LEU A 15 9.64 6.66 -5.13
C LEU A 15 9.77 5.42 -6.02
N VAL A 16 10.50 5.53 -7.14
CA VAL A 16 10.74 4.40 -8.06
C VAL A 16 11.55 3.28 -7.39
N ASN A 17 12.58 3.66 -6.63
CA ASN A 17 13.40 2.73 -5.86
C ASN A 17 12.58 2.08 -4.74
N CYS A 18 11.73 2.86 -4.07
CA CYS A 18 10.83 2.38 -3.03
C CYS A 18 9.84 1.34 -3.58
N ILE A 19 9.19 1.62 -4.71
CA ILE A 19 8.27 0.69 -5.37
C ILE A 19 8.99 -0.62 -5.67
N SER A 20 10.15 -0.55 -6.33
CA SER A 20 10.93 -1.73 -6.69
C SER A 20 11.33 -2.58 -5.47
N ALA A 21 11.72 -1.92 -4.37
CA ALA A 21 12.05 -2.60 -3.12
C ALA A 21 10.84 -3.32 -2.51
N TYR A 22 9.67 -2.67 -2.49
CA TYR A 22 8.45 -3.27 -1.95
C TYR A 22 7.87 -4.37 -2.85
N GLU A 23 8.06 -4.30 -4.17
CA GLU A 23 7.69 -5.39 -5.08
C GLU A 23 8.56 -6.63 -4.82
N ALA A 24 9.87 -6.48 -4.62
CA ALA A 24 10.74 -7.60 -4.22
C ALA A 24 10.30 -8.21 -2.89
N ILE A 25 9.96 -7.36 -1.90
CA ILE A 25 9.43 -7.81 -0.61
C ILE A 25 8.11 -8.59 -0.79
N LEU A 26 7.22 -8.16 -1.70
CA LEU A 26 5.98 -8.89 -1.98
C LEU A 26 6.24 -10.29 -2.53
N ASP A 27 7.19 -10.42 -3.45
CA ASP A 27 7.52 -11.72 -4.05
C ASP A 27 8.11 -12.69 -3.01
N GLU A 28 8.94 -12.18 -2.09
CA GLU A 28 9.41 -12.96 -0.94
C GLU A 28 8.25 -13.35 -0.01
N ALA A 29 7.39 -12.39 0.35
CA ALA A 29 6.30 -12.59 1.31
C ALA A 29 5.21 -13.55 0.79
N ARG A 30 5.03 -13.68 -0.53
CA ARG A 30 4.11 -14.66 -1.12
C ARG A 30 4.44 -16.10 -0.74
N VAL A 31 5.73 -16.42 -0.55
CA VAL A 31 6.16 -17.75 -0.10
C VAL A 31 5.68 -18.02 1.33
N GLU A 32 5.62 -16.97 2.17
CA GLU A 32 5.15 -17.05 3.56
C GLU A 32 3.65 -17.35 3.67
N CYS A 33 2.86 -17.11 2.61
CA CYS A 33 1.44 -17.49 2.57
C CYS A 33 1.23 -19.01 2.43
N GLY A 34 2.25 -19.77 2.01
CA GLY A 34 2.16 -21.22 1.88
C GLY A 34 2.06 -21.94 3.22
N MET A 35 1.35 -23.07 3.26
CA MET A 35 1.36 -24.01 4.39
C MET A 35 2.21 -25.23 4.03
N LYS A 36 3.50 -25.17 4.34
CA LYS A 36 4.43 -26.30 4.16
C LYS A 36 5.19 -26.55 5.46
N GLY A 37 5.42 -27.81 5.79
CA GLY A 37 6.21 -28.22 6.94
C GLY A 37 5.41 -28.41 8.23
N ASN A 38 5.99 -27.99 9.36
CA ASN A 38 5.50 -28.29 10.70
C ASN A 38 4.47 -27.24 11.19
N LEU A 39 3.33 -27.71 11.69
CA LEU A 39 2.20 -26.87 12.11
C LEU A 39 2.48 -26.06 13.37
N GLU A 40 3.14 -26.64 14.37
CA GLU A 40 3.47 -25.94 15.63
C GLU A 40 4.44 -24.78 15.40
N LYS A 41 5.42 -24.98 14.52
CA LYS A 41 6.37 -23.95 14.09
C LYS A 41 5.63 -22.82 13.37
N LEU A 42 4.80 -23.16 12.38
CA LEU A 42 4.01 -22.17 11.65
C LEU A 42 3.13 -21.35 12.61
N SER A 43 2.40 -22.02 13.51
CA SER A 43 1.54 -21.33 14.48
C SER A 43 2.31 -20.37 15.39
N ARG A 44 3.56 -20.69 15.76
CA ARG A 44 4.42 -19.84 16.58
C ARG A 44 4.96 -18.62 15.83
N GLU A 45 5.32 -18.81 14.56
CA GLU A 45 5.94 -17.77 13.73
C GLU A 45 4.92 -16.77 13.15
N MET A 46 3.67 -17.22 12.91
CA MET A 46 2.63 -16.41 12.27
C MET A 46 2.44 -15.01 12.88
N PRO A 47 2.35 -14.81 14.21
CA PRO A 47 2.17 -13.47 14.78
C PRO A 47 3.30 -12.51 14.40
N GLY A 48 4.55 -12.97 14.40
CA GLY A 48 5.70 -12.15 14.03
C GLY A 48 5.72 -11.83 12.54
N ILE A 49 5.35 -12.79 11.69
CA ILE A 49 5.21 -12.56 10.24
C ILE A 49 4.12 -11.52 9.96
N VAL A 50 2.94 -11.68 10.56
CA VAL A 50 1.81 -10.76 10.36
C VAL A 50 2.19 -9.35 10.83
N GLU A 51 2.78 -9.20 12.01
CA GLU A 51 3.22 -7.90 12.53
C GLU A 51 4.23 -7.22 11.59
N HIS A 52 5.24 -7.97 11.13
CA HIS A 52 6.27 -7.44 10.25
C HIS A 52 5.70 -6.96 8.91
N ARG A 53 4.83 -7.77 8.28
CA ARG A 53 4.20 -7.42 7.00
C ARG A 53 3.17 -6.31 7.16
N PHE A 54 2.47 -6.27 8.28
CA PHE A 54 1.51 -5.21 8.57
C PHE A 54 2.21 -3.86 8.75
N ASN A 55 3.35 -3.81 9.44
CA ASN A 55 4.16 -2.59 9.55
C ASN A 55 4.65 -2.07 8.19
N GLN A 56 5.03 -2.97 7.27
CA GLN A 56 5.39 -2.60 5.90
C GLN A 56 4.19 -1.97 5.15
N LEU A 57 2.99 -2.57 5.29
CA LEU A 57 1.76 -1.99 4.75
C LEU A 57 1.48 -0.60 5.36
N GLN A 58 1.65 -0.43 6.67
CA GLN A 58 1.44 0.86 7.33
C GLN A 58 2.43 1.94 6.84
N GLU A 59 3.68 1.56 6.57
CA GLU A 59 4.65 2.49 5.95
C GLU A 59 4.23 2.91 4.55
N ILE A 60 3.75 1.97 3.71
CA ILE A 60 3.20 2.28 2.39
C ILE A 60 2.00 3.22 2.51
N GLU A 61 1.08 2.98 3.45
CA GLU A 61 -0.07 3.87 3.65
C GLU A 61 0.35 5.28 4.09
N ALA A 62 1.36 5.41 4.95
CA ALA A 62 1.91 6.70 5.34
C ALA A 62 2.54 7.46 4.17
N ILE A 63 3.28 6.77 3.29
CA ILE A 63 3.85 7.36 2.07
C ILE A 63 2.72 7.81 1.13
N LEU A 64 1.71 6.98 0.92
CA LEU A 64 0.59 7.32 0.04
C LEU A 64 -0.16 8.57 0.54
N GLU A 65 -0.36 8.72 1.85
CA GLU A 65 -0.95 9.94 2.41
C GLU A 65 -0.04 11.16 2.21
N HIS A 66 1.28 11.00 2.36
CA HIS A 66 2.22 12.08 2.04
C HIS A 66 2.10 12.54 0.57
N LEU A 67 2.03 11.61 -0.38
CA LEU A 67 1.83 11.95 -1.80
C LEU A 67 0.50 12.68 -2.03
N ASN A 68 -0.58 12.25 -1.36
CA ASN A 68 -1.87 12.94 -1.43
C ASN A 68 -1.82 14.37 -0.87
N ILE A 69 -1.05 14.60 0.21
CA ILE A 69 -0.79 15.93 0.75
C ILE A 69 -0.07 16.80 -0.29
N GLU A 70 0.98 16.28 -0.94
CA GLU A 70 1.73 17.00 -1.96
C GLU A 70 0.88 17.31 -3.21
N LEU A 71 -0.01 16.39 -3.61
CA LEU A 71 -0.97 16.63 -4.70
C LEU A 71 -1.90 17.80 -4.36
N ARG A 72 -2.45 17.85 -3.14
CA ARG A 72 -3.31 18.95 -2.69
C ARG A 72 -2.57 20.29 -2.71
N LYS A 73 -1.30 20.32 -2.30
CA LYS A 73 -0.45 21.52 -2.38
C LYS A 73 -0.23 21.97 -3.83
N LYS A 74 0.14 21.04 -4.72
CA LYS A 74 0.34 21.33 -6.15
C LYS A 74 -0.95 21.87 -6.79
N ARG A 75 -2.09 21.23 -6.56
CA ARG A 75 -3.41 21.70 -7.06
C ARG A 75 -3.72 23.12 -6.57
N SER A 76 -3.48 23.42 -5.29
CA SER A 76 -3.71 24.78 -4.76
C SER A 76 -2.79 25.83 -5.40
N PHE A 77 -1.53 25.49 -5.67
CA PHE A 77 -0.59 26.38 -6.35
C PHE A 77 -1.00 26.67 -7.80
N VAL A 78 -1.37 25.63 -8.55
CA VAL A 78 -1.85 25.77 -9.93
C VAL A 78 -3.17 26.56 -9.96
N PHE A 79 -4.09 26.29 -9.03
CA PHE A 79 -5.36 27.02 -8.93
C PHE A 79 -5.15 28.52 -8.76
N ARG A 80 -4.23 28.94 -7.88
CA ARG A 80 -3.91 30.37 -7.69
C ARG A 80 -3.42 31.03 -8.97
N LYS A 81 -2.58 30.35 -9.77
CA LYS A 81 -2.12 30.86 -11.06
C LYS A 81 -3.28 31.16 -12.01
N PHE A 82 -4.27 30.26 -12.08
CA PHE A 82 -5.45 30.44 -12.93
C PHE A 82 -6.35 31.58 -12.45
N THR A 83 -6.44 31.82 -11.14
CA THR A 83 -7.28 32.91 -10.60
C THR A 83 -6.60 34.28 -10.62
N GLU A 84 -5.28 34.34 -10.50
CA GLU A 84 -4.52 35.61 -10.37
C GLU A 84 -4.04 36.18 -11.71
N HIS A 85 -3.75 35.34 -12.71
CA HIS A 85 -3.14 35.79 -13.98
C HIS A 85 -4.09 35.88 -15.18
N TYR A 86 -5.32 35.35 -15.11
CA TYR A 86 -6.26 35.40 -16.23
C TYR A 86 -7.04 36.72 -16.27
N ASN A 87 -6.76 37.53 -17.28
CA ASN A 87 -7.40 38.84 -17.55
C ASN A 87 -8.93 38.79 -17.79
N LYS A 88 -9.51 37.61 -18.01
CA LYS A 88 -10.95 37.37 -17.90
C LYS A 88 -11.12 36.44 -16.70
N ALA A 89 -11.70 36.95 -15.62
CA ALA A 89 -11.95 36.19 -14.40
C ALA A 89 -12.66 34.88 -14.75
N LEU A 90 -11.92 33.77 -14.77
CA LEU A 90 -12.51 32.44 -14.87
C LEU A 90 -13.44 32.27 -13.66
N SER A 91 -14.57 31.59 -13.86
CA SER A 91 -15.36 31.17 -12.71
C SER A 91 -14.52 30.18 -11.89
N SER A 92 -14.68 30.21 -10.56
CA SER A 92 -13.95 29.28 -9.67
C SER A 92 -14.13 27.81 -10.07
N ARG A 93 -15.30 27.45 -10.62
CA ARG A 93 -15.60 26.08 -11.09
C ARG A 93 -14.86 25.72 -12.38
N ASP A 94 -14.68 26.69 -13.27
CA ASP A 94 -13.92 26.46 -14.50
C ASP A 94 -12.44 26.32 -14.16
N ALA A 95 -11.92 27.19 -13.27
CA ALA A 95 -10.53 27.13 -12.82
C ALA A 95 -10.18 25.77 -12.18
N GLU A 96 -11.06 25.20 -11.36
CA GLU A 96 -10.86 23.84 -10.81
C GLU A 96 -10.74 22.76 -11.89
N LYS A 97 -11.55 22.83 -12.95
CA LYS A 97 -11.48 21.88 -14.07
C LYS A 97 -10.18 22.00 -14.85
N TYR A 98 -9.68 23.23 -15.06
CA TYR A 98 -8.41 23.43 -15.74
C TYR A 98 -7.23 22.94 -14.90
N VAL A 99 -7.27 23.12 -13.58
CA VAL A 99 -6.25 22.57 -12.66
C VAL A 99 -6.14 21.06 -12.77
N ASP A 100 -7.27 20.36 -12.83
CA ASP A 100 -7.27 18.90 -12.95
C ASP A 100 -6.88 18.42 -14.36
N GLY A 101 -6.93 19.31 -15.36
CA GLY A 101 -6.49 19.05 -16.73
C GLY A 101 -5.03 19.42 -17.00
N GLU A 102 -4.29 19.95 -16.02
CA GLU A 102 -2.86 20.22 -16.17
C GLU A 102 -2.04 18.92 -16.16
N ASP A 103 -1.13 18.79 -17.12
CA ASP A 103 -0.33 17.58 -17.33
C ASP A 103 0.44 17.19 -16.06
N ASP A 104 1.06 18.16 -15.37
CA ASP A 104 1.79 17.95 -14.11
C ASP A 104 0.90 17.38 -12.98
N ILE A 105 -0.39 17.73 -12.96
CA ILE A 105 -1.35 17.24 -11.96
C ILE A 105 -1.81 15.83 -12.33
N ALA A 106 -2.13 15.60 -13.60
CA ALA A 106 -2.52 14.29 -14.12
C ALA A 106 -1.40 13.26 -13.93
N ASP A 107 -0.16 13.60 -14.27
CA ASP A 107 1.02 12.74 -14.10
C ASP A 107 1.24 12.38 -12.64
N PHE A 108 1.08 13.35 -11.72
CA PHE A 108 1.24 13.10 -10.29
C PHE A 108 0.10 12.22 -9.74
N GLN A 109 -1.12 12.34 -10.27
CA GLN A 109 -2.23 11.44 -9.94
C GLN A 109 -1.98 10.01 -10.45
N HIS A 110 -1.43 9.86 -11.65
CA HIS A 110 -1.03 8.54 -12.18
C HIS A 110 0.00 7.88 -11.27
N LEU A 111 1.03 8.62 -10.83
CA LEU A 111 2.04 8.15 -9.89
C LEU A 111 1.43 7.70 -8.54
N ILE A 112 0.51 8.50 -7.99
CA ILE A 112 -0.23 8.15 -6.76
C ILE A 112 -1.04 6.86 -6.97
N ASN A 113 -1.67 6.69 -8.12
CA ASN A 113 -2.46 5.51 -8.43
C ASN A 113 -1.59 4.25 -8.55
N GLU A 114 -0.42 4.34 -9.16
CA GLU A 114 0.56 3.24 -9.18
C GLU A 114 0.99 2.83 -7.77
N PHE A 115 1.29 3.81 -6.91
CA PHE A 115 1.64 3.55 -5.53
C PHE A 115 0.45 2.97 -4.72
N ALA A 116 -0.78 3.40 -5.02
CA ALA A 116 -2.00 2.83 -4.43
C ALA A 116 -2.21 1.36 -4.86
N LEU A 117 -1.82 0.99 -6.08
CA LEU A 117 -1.84 -0.42 -6.53
C LEU A 117 -0.88 -1.28 -5.71
N LEU A 118 0.34 -0.78 -5.43
CA LEU A 118 1.29 -1.44 -4.54
C LEU A 118 0.69 -1.67 -3.14
N ARG A 119 0.06 -0.64 -2.55
CA ARG A 119 -0.67 -0.74 -1.28
C ARG A 119 -1.73 -1.84 -1.32
N ASN A 120 -2.53 -1.88 -2.38
CA ASN A 120 -3.59 -2.87 -2.55
C ASN A 120 -3.03 -4.31 -2.62
N ARG A 121 -1.86 -4.50 -3.24
CA ARG A 121 -1.17 -5.80 -3.27
C ARG A 121 -0.74 -6.24 -1.86
N PHE A 122 -0.22 -5.33 -1.03
CA PHE A 122 0.09 -5.61 0.38
C PHE A 122 -1.17 -5.92 1.20
N HIS A 123 -2.27 -5.22 0.95
CA HIS A 123 -3.54 -5.56 1.59
C HIS A 123 -4.00 -6.99 1.23
N GLY A 124 -3.78 -7.42 -0.01
CA GLY A 124 -3.96 -8.80 -0.44
C GLY A 124 -3.06 -9.79 0.31
N LEU A 125 -1.78 -9.45 0.53
CA LEU A 125 -0.85 -10.25 1.31
C LEU A 125 -1.34 -10.45 2.75
N ILE A 126 -1.74 -9.37 3.44
CA ILE A 126 -2.25 -9.45 4.82
C ILE A 126 -3.48 -10.34 4.89
N LYS A 127 -4.43 -10.17 3.96
CA LYS A 127 -5.61 -11.05 3.87
C LYS A 127 -5.25 -12.52 3.70
N ALA A 128 -4.23 -12.83 2.89
CA ALA A 128 -3.75 -14.19 2.71
C ALA A 128 -3.11 -14.76 3.99
N LEU A 129 -2.36 -13.95 4.74
CA LEU A 129 -1.79 -14.34 6.02
C LEU A 129 -2.87 -14.57 7.09
N ASP A 130 -3.91 -13.74 7.13
CA ASP A 130 -5.05 -13.93 8.03
C ASP A 130 -5.81 -15.22 7.70
N ALA A 131 -6.05 -15.47 6.41
CA ALA A 131 -6.64 -16.73 5.95
C ALA A 131 -5.77 -17.92 6.34
N LYS A 132 -4.44 -17.79 6.25
CA LYS A 132 -3.51 -18.82 6.71
C LYS A 132 -3.60 -19.08 8.20
N GLN A 133 -3.65 -18.02 9.02
CA GLN A 133 -3.81 -18.13 10.47
C GLN A 133 -5.13 -18.82 10.84
N PHE A 134 -6.22 -18.47 10.15
CA PHE A 134 -7.51 -19.10 10.33
C PHE A 134 -7.49 -20.61 10.01
N GLN A 135 -6.85 -21.00 8.91
CA GLN A 135 -6.71 -22.41 8.53
C GLN A 135 -5.84 -23.20 9.52
N ILE A 136 -4.74 -22.63 10.00
CA ILE A 136 -3.92 -23.24 11.05
C ILE A 136 -4.78 -23.56 12.28
N ASN A 137 -5.60 -22.61 12.73
CA ASN A 137 -6.49 -22.81 13.87
C ASN A 137 -7.50 -23.95 13.63
N ASN A 138 -8.12 -23.99 12.46
CA ASN A 138 -9.08 -25.04 12.12
C ASN A 138 -8.43 -26.43 12.05
N ILE A 139 -7.24 -26.53 11.46
CA ILE A 139 -6.48 -27.79 11.42
C ILE A 139 -6.14 -28.25 12.84
N VAL A 140 -5.65 -27.36 13.71
CA VAL A 140 -5.36 -27.70 15.12
C VAL A 140 -6.61 -28.21 15.82
N LYS A 141 -7.77 -27.56 15.64
CA LYS A 141 -9.04 -28.01 16.22
C LYS A 141 -9.45 -29.40 15.75
N LEU A 142 -9.35 -29.67 14.45
CA LEU A 142 -9.66 -30.98 13.88
C LEU A 142 -8.75 -32.09 14.43
N ARG A 143 -7.45 -31.80 14.57
CA ARG A 143 -6.47 -32.72 15.16
C ARG A 143 -6.78 -33.05 16.61
N VAL A 144 -7.07 -32.03 17.42
CA VAL A 144 -7.46 -32.21 18.83
C VAL A 144 -8.77 -33.02 18.96
N ALA A 145 -9.69 -32.86 18.01
CA ALA A 145 -10.94 -33.62 17.97
C ALA A 145 -10.79 -35.08 17.45
N GLY A 146 -9.60 -35.48 16.99
CA GLY A 146 -9.36 -36.80 16.38
C GLY A 146 -9.97 -36.97 15.00
N LEU A 147 -10.32 -35.87 14.32
CA LEU A 147 -10.95 -35.84 12.99
C LEU A 147 -9.93 -35.58 11.89
N GLU A 148 -8.74 -36.17 12.00
CA GLU A 148 -7.61 -35.91 11.10
C GLU A 148 -7.80 -36.48 9.68
N ASP A 149 -8.65 -37.50 9.54
CA ASP A 149 -8.82 -38.29 8.32
C ASP A 149 -10.26 -38.16 7.77
N ILE A 150 -10.71 -36.93 7.55
CA ILE A 150 -11.95 -36.67 6.80
C ILE A 150 -11.60 -36.69 5.31
N GLY A 151 -11.79 -37.85 4.68
CA GLY A 151 -11.81 -37.96 3.22
C GLY A 151 -13.01 -37.21 2.65
N LEU A 152 -12.79 -36.43 1.59
CA LEU A 152 -13.84 -35.81 0.76
C LEU A 152 -14.33 -36.80 -0.30
#